data_AF-A0A353DA90-F1
#
_entry.id   AF-A0A353DA90-F1
#
_cell.length_a   1.000
_cell.length_b   1.000
_cell.length_c   1.000
_cell.angle_alpha   90.00
_cell.angle_beta   90.00
_cell.angle_gamma   90.00
#
_symmetry.space_group_name_H-M   'P 1'
#
loop_
_entity.id
_entity.type
_entity.pdbx_description
1 polymer ?
#
loop_
_entity_poly.entity_id
_entity_poly.type
_entity_poly.pdbx_seq_one_letter_code
_entity_poly.pdbx_strand_id
1 'polypeptide(L)' 'EAPESFCTDRISESQRIIETVRRRLETDLGVDFDVRLVEPKTLERSEGKAQRVIDRRRL' A
#
# COMPACT_ATOMS: atom_id res chain seq x y z
N GLU A 1 -16.35 -19.67 19.82
CA GLU A 1 -16.43 -18.85 18.59
C GLU A 1 -15.41 -17.72 18.62
N ALA A 2 -14.81 -17.36 17.49
CA ALA A 2 -13.98 -16.16 17.37
C ALA A 2 -14.89 -14.91 17.30
N PRO A 3 -14.61 -13.82 18.02
CA PRO A 3 -15.46 -12.63 18.00
C PRO A 3 -15.31 -11.90 16.66
N GLU A 4 -16.31 -12.05 15.78
CA GLU A 4 -16.37 -11.46 14.42
C GLU A 4 -16.22 -9.94 14.40
N SER A 5 -16.56 -9.28 15.51
CA SER A 5 -16.48 -7.83 15.71
C SER A 5 -15.05 -7.28 15.70
N PHE A 6 -14.04 -8.02 16.17
CA PHE A 6 -12.65 -7.53 16.17
C PHE A 6 -11.98 -7.59 14.79
N CYS A 7 -12.43 -8.49 13.92
CA CYS A 7 -11.84 -8.66 12.59
C CYS A 7 -12.33 -7.59 11.60
N THR A 8 -13.61 -7.21 11.71
CA THR A 8 -14.26 -6.25 10.80
C THR A 8 -13.68 -4.83 10.91
N ASP A 9 -13.32 -4.41 12.12
CA ASP A 9 -12.82 -3.05 12.38
C ASP A 9 -11.44 -2.82 11.73
N ARG A 10 -10.54 -3.81 11.85
CA ARG A 10 -9.18 -3.73 11.28
C ARG A 10 -9.15 -3.73 9.75
N ILE A 11 -10.09 -4.43 9.12
CA ILE A 11 -10.21 -4.44 7.65
C ILE A 11 -10.64 -3.06 7.16
N SER A 12 -11.61 -2.46 7.83
CA SER A 12 -12.13 -1.13 7.50
C SER A 12 -11.05 -0.05 7.61
N GLU A 13 -10.25 -0.08 8.68
CA GLU A 13 -9.12 0.85 8.86
C GLU A 13 -8.05 0.68 7.76
N SER A 14 -7.73 -0.56 7.40
CA SER A 14 -6.75 -0.84 6.35
C SER A 14 -7.20 -0.30 4.99
N GLN A 15 -8.50 -0.43 4.67
CA GLN A 15 -9.06 0.14 3.43
C GLN A 15 -9.04 1.66 3.43
N ARG A 16 -9.35 2.31 4.56
CA ARG A 16 -9.29 3.79 4.68
C ARG A 16 -7.89 4.32 4.39
N ILE A 17 -6.85 3.63 4.86
CA ILE A 17 -5.45 4.01 4.60
C ILE A 17 -5.14 3.90 3.10
N ILE A 18 -5.53 2.80 2.47
CA ILE A 18 -5.33 2.58 1.03
C ILE A 18 -6.01 3.68 0.22
N GLU A 19 -7.27 3.97 0.51
CA GLU A 19 -8.04 4.99 -0.22
C GLU A 19 -7.46 6.39 -0.02
N THR A 20 -7.03 6.72 1.20
CA THR A 20 -6.41 8.01 1.49
C THR A 20 -5.11 8.20 0.71
N VAL A 21 -4.24 7.18 0.67
CA VAL A 21 -2.98 7.24 -0.07
C VAL A 21 -3.23 7.32 -1.57
N ARG A 22 -4.16 6.50 -2.09
CA ARG A 22 -4.55 6.51 -3.51
C ARG A 22 -5.03 7.91 -3.93
N ARG A 23 -5.99 8.47 -3.21
CA ARG A 23 -6.57 9.79 -3.51
C ARG A 23 -5.52 10.90 -3.51
N ARG A 24 -4.56 10.83 -2.57
CA ARG A 24 -3.46 11.78 -2.51
C ARG A 24 -2.52 11.65 -3.71
N LEU A 25 -2.13 10.43 -4.09
CA LEU A 25 -1.28 10.18 -5.25
C LEU A 25 -1.96 10.63 -6.55
N GLU A 26 -3.26 10.34 -6.70
CA GLU A 26 -4.06 10.81 -7.84
C GLU A 26 -4.11 12.33 -7.92
N THR A 27 -4.27 13.02 -6.77
CA THR A 27 -4.31 14.49 -6.73
C THR A 27 -2.95 15.11 -7.07
N ASP A 28 -1.86 14.52 -6.56
CA ASP A 28 -0.51 15.08 -6.71
C ASP A 28 0.08 14.80 -8.11
N LEU A 29 -0.21 13.64 -8.70
CA LEU A 29 0.41 13.17 -9.95
C LEU A 29 -0.56 13.10 -11.15
N GLY A 30 -1.88 13.16 -10.92
CA GLY A 30 -2.89 13.20 -11.97
C GLY A 30 -3.07 11.89 -12.75
N VAL A 31 -2.60 10.76 -12.22
CA VAL A 31 -2.74 9.42 -12.83
C VAL A 31 -3.30 8.42 -11.82
N ASP A 32 -3.90 7.34 -12.32
CA ASP A 32 -4.44 6.27 -11.49
C ASP A 32 -3.32 5.38 -10.92
N PHE A 33 -3.44 5.01 -9.66
CA PHE A 33 -2.47 4.16 -8.96
C PHE A 33 -3.15 2.96 -8.29
N ASP A 34 -2.58 1.76 -8.50
CA ASP A 34 -2.88 0.57 -7.68
C ASP A 34 -2.03 0.58 -6.41
N VAL A 35 -2.66 0.76 -5.25
CA VAL A 35 -1.98 0.84 -3.94
C VAL A 35 -2.30 -0.41 -3.12
N ARG A 36 -1.25 -1.09 -2.65
CA ARG A 36 -1.36 -2.30 -1.82
C ARG A 36 -0.54 -2.15 -0.54
N LEU A 37 -1.15 -2.50 0.60
CA LEU A 37 -0.45 -2.61 1.87
C LEU A 37 0.26 -3.96 1.96
N VAL A 38 1.48 -3.92 2.46
CA VAL A 38 2.29 -5.11 2.77
C VAL A 38 2.61 -5.13 4.25
N GLU A 39 2.90 -6.31 4.77
CA GLU A 39 3.25 -6.46 6.17
C GLU A 39 4.50 -5.63 6.54
N PRO A 40 4.58 -5.12 7.77
CA PRO A 40 5.72 -4.33 8.20
C PRO A 40 7.02 -5.16 8.09
N LYS A 41 8.09 -4.51 7.65
CA LYS A 41 9.45 -5.09 7.49
C LYS A 41 9.58 -6.18 6.40
N THR A 42 8.58 -6.39 5.56
CA THR A 42 8.67 -7.35 4.42
C THR A 42 9.35 -6.77 3.18
N LEU A 43 9.35 -5.45 3.04
CA LEU A 43 10.09 -4.79 1.96
C LEU A 43 11.59 -4.87 2.25
N GLU A 44 12.33 -5.44 1.30
CA GLU A 44 13.79 -5.53 1.36
C GLU A 44 14.40 -4.14 1.59
N ARG A 45 15.30 -4.07 2.56
CA ARG A 45 16.05 -2.86 2.86
C ARG A 45 17.40 -2.98 2.19
N SER A 46 17.66 -2.14 1.21
CA SER A 46 18.98 -2.03 0.60
C SER A 46 19.95 -1.33 1.54
N GLU A 47 21.13 -1.90 1.76
CA GLU A 47 22.19 -1.36 2.65
C GLU A 47 22.87 -0.09 2.10
N GLY A 48 22.68 0.23 0.82
CA GLY A 48 23.19 1.43 0.15
C GLY A 48 22.08 2.41 -0.27
N LYS A 49 22.23 3.03 -1.45
CA LYS A 49 21.20 3.91 -2.01
C LYS A 49 19.92 3.12 -2.30
N ALA A 50 18.81 3.56 -1.71
CA ALA A 50 17.54 2.86 -1.83
C ALA A 50 17.00 2.82 -3.28
N GLN A 51 16.83 1.61 -3.82
CA GLN A 51 16.10 1.37 -5.07
C GLN A 51 14.64 1.03 -4.73
N ARG A 52 13.69 1.89 -5.13
CA ARG A 52 12.24 1.72 -4.84
C ARG A 52 11.38 1.50 -6.09
N VAL A 53 11.95 1.66 -7.28
CA VAL A 53 11.24 1.59 -8.56
C VAL A 53 11.74 0.38 -9.33
N ILE A 54 10.82 -0.51 -9.68
CA ILE A 54 11.08 -1.69 -10.50
C ILE A 54 10.33 -1.49 -11.82
N ASP A 55 11.07 -1.31 -12.91
CA ASP A 55 10.46 -1.24 -14.24
C ASP A 55 10.15 -2.65 -14.75
N ARG A 56 8.87 -2.92 -15.03
CA ARG A 56 8.40 -4.21 -15.56
C ARG A 56 7.91 -4.11 -17.01
N ARG A 57 8.13 -2.98 -17.68
CA ARG A 57 7.74 -2.80 -19.08
C ARG A 57 8.52 -3.78 -19.96
N ARG A 58 7.82 -4.55 -20.80
CA ARG A 58 8.42 -5.30 -21.91
C ARG A 58 8.35 -4.39 -23.13
N LEU A 59 9.51 -3.92 -23.59
CA LEU A 59 9.66 -3.12 -24.80
C LEU A 59 9.97 -4.02 -26.00
#